data_AF-A0A7S0ATD3-F1
#
_entry.id   AF-A0A7S0ATD3-F1
#
_cell.length_a   1.000
_cell.length_b   1.000
_cell.length_c   1.000
_cell.angle_alpha   90.00
_cell.angle_beta   90.00
_cell.angle_gamma   90.00
#
_symmetry.space_group_name_H-M   'P 1'
#
loop_
_entity.id
_entity.type
_entity.pdbx_description
1 polymer ?
#
loop_
_entity_poly.entity_id
_entity_poly.type
_entity_poly.pdbx_seq_one_letter_code
_entity_poly.pdbx_strand_id
1 'polypeptide(L)'
;MYVSIARAAVVRGDTEAANASMKRAQRLLSEEEQQSSKAGARSNAVGSGGKRGMAKFRDDEVEGGGAARAKSLEVFQAHRRTELHAELREVEACLREGRAADLPSLWRRTLAFEDLGVSSFVDAAPPAGGSAMSRKRKRKAQEAAAAKEGLAGALRRRLSASFGLPPGGKEADAARAAFEAALRKEPGTGSKKKRGRRQKKAEAAKAEAGRIEGEQARLVLSALFEPVSGPGSRPVHLEVCSGGGEWLCAQALREPSVCWIACELRFDRASRCFQRFALRGLAAREGNAGLVVGDAHDALLRRLLPASCARLFV
;
A
#
# COMPACT_ATOMS: atom_id res chain seq x y z
N MET A 1 -12.26 12.36 4.60
CA MET A 1 -12.50 11.22 5.52
C MET A 1 -13.68 10.37 5.06
N TYR A 2 -14.90 10.94 4.99
CA TYR A 2 -16.10 10.17 4.62
C TYR A 2 -16.05 9.48 3.25
N VAL A 3 -15.40 10.06 2.24
CA VAL A 3 -15.19 9.38 0.94
C VAL A 3 -14.43 8.06 1.12
N SER A 4 -13.37 8.05 1.93
CA SER A 4 -12.59 6.84 2.22
C SER A 4 -13.40 5.80 3.01
N ILE A 5 -14.27 6.25 3.92
CA ILE A 5 -15.18 5.36 4.67
C ILE A 5 -16.20 4.74 3.71
N ALA A 6 -16.81 5.55 2.84
CA ALA A 6 -17.78 5.07 1.84
C ALA A 6 -17.16 4.00 0.94
N ARG A 7 -15.95 4.25 0.43
CA ARG A 7 -15.18 3.26 -0.36
C ARG A 7 -14.92 1.98 0.41
N ALA A 8 -14.39 2.09 1.64
CA ALA A 8 -14.11 0.93 2.48
C ALA A 8 -15.37 0.10 2.75
N ALA A 9 -16.50 0.76 3.01
CA ALA A 9 -17.78 0.11 3.23
C ALA A 9 -18.29 -0.64 1.98
N VAL A 10 -18.25 -0.01 0.79
CA VAL A 10 -18.61 -0.69 -0.47
C VAL A 10 -17.72 -1.90 -0.72
N VAL A 11 -16.41 -1.76 -0.55
CA VAL A 11 -15.44 -2.85 -0.74
C VAL A 11 -15.73 -4.02 0.20
N ARG A 12 -16.25 -3.76 1.40
CA ARG A 12 -16.67 -4.78 2.37
C ARG A 12 -18.09 -5.32 2.16
N GLY A 13 -18.84 -4.79 1.20
CA GLY A 13 -20.25 -5.14 0.97
C GLY A 13 -21.23 -4.51 1.98
N ASP A 14 -20.78 -3.55 2.79
CA ASP A 14 -21.63 -2.82 3.74
C ASP A 14 -22.30 -1.64 3.02
N THR A 15 -23.41 -1.95 2.33
CA THR A 15 -24.13 -0.99 1.49
C THR A 15 -24.79 0.13 2.30
N GLU A 16 -25.21 -0.15 3.54
CA GLU A 16 -25.81 0.83 4.43
C GLU A 16 -24.78 1.87 4.87
N ALA A 17 -23.65 1.42 5.43
CA ALA A 17 -22.58 2.32 5.85
C ALA A 17 -21.97 3.10 4.68
N ALA A 18 -21.90 2.48 3.50
CA ALA A 18 -21.48 3.12 2.26
C ALA A 18 -22.39 4.29 1.89
N ASN A 19 -23.71 4.05 1.82
CA ASN A 19 -24.70 5.07 1.49
C ASN A 19 -24.71 6.21 2.52
N ALA A 20 -24.66 5.88 3.81
CA ALA A 20 -24.62 6.89 4.88
C ALA A 20 -23.37 7.78 4.78
N SER A 21 -22.20 7.17 4.56
CA SER A 21 -20.93 7.89 4.43
C SER A 21 -20.86 8.72 3.15
N MET A 22 -21.39 8.21 2.04
CA MET A 22 -21.49 8.91 0.76
C MET A 22 -22.37 10.17 0.89
N LYS A 23 -23.58 10.05 1.45
CA LYS A 23 -24.48 11.19 1.70
C LYS A 23 -23.82 12.24 2.59
N ARG A 24 -23.12 11.83 3.64
CA ARG A 24 -22.39 12.75 4.53
C ARG A 24 -21.25 13.46 3.79
N ALA A 25 -20.50 12.75 2.94
CA ALA A 25 -19.43 13.32 2.14
C ALA A 25 -19.95 14.36 1.14
N GLN A 26 -21.02 14.04 0.40
CA GLN A 26 -21.66 14.93 -0.55
C GLN A 26 -22.12 16.23 0.12
N ARG A 27 -22.83 16.12 1.26
CA ARG A 27 -23.26 17.30 2.03
C ARG A 27 -22.09 18.22 2.40
N LEU A 28 -21.00 17.66 2.94
CA LEU A 28 -19.85 18.46 3.36
C LEU A 28 -19.15 19.16 2.18
N LEU A 29 -19.04 18.48 1.03
CA LEU A 29 -18.49 19.08 -0.18
C LEU A 29 -19.37 20.24 -0.69
N SER A 30 -20.69 20.07 -0.68
CA SER A 30 -21.62 21.12 -1.07
C SER A 30 -21.61 22.31 -0.10
N GLU A 31 -21.50 22.07 1.22
CA GLU A 31 -21.35 23.12 2.22
C GLU A 31 -20.05 23.92 2.01
N GLU A 32 -18.94 23.23 1.71
CA GLU A 32 -17.64 23.86 1.41
C GLU A 32 -17.69 24.70 0.12
N GLU A 33 -18.36 24.22 -0.92
CA GLU A 33 -18.60 24.97 -2.17
C GLU A 33 -19.41 26.26 -1.91
N GLN A 34 -20.49 26.17 -1.13
CA GLN A 34 -21.31 27.33 -0.75
C GLN A 34 -20.56 28.33 0.14
N GLN A 35 -19.64 27.87 0.99
CA GLN A 35 -18.79 28.76 1.77
C GLN A 35 -17.76 29.46 0.88
N SER A 36 -17.16 28.74 -0.08
CA SER A 36 -16.18 29.32 -1.00
C SER A 36 -16.77 30.41 -1.91
N SER A 37 -18.03 30.25 -2.35
CA SER A 37 -18.71 31.26 -3.16
C SER A 37 -19.09 32.52 -2.39
N LYS A 38 -19.40 32.41 -1.08
CA LYS A 38 -19.67 33.57 -0.21
C LYS A 38 -18.40 34.33 0.19
N ALA A 39 -17.29 33.61 0.35
CA ALA A 39 -16.01 34.17 0.80
C ALA A 39 -15.29 35.02 -0.26
N GLY A 40 -15.53 34.74 -1.55
CA GLY A 40 -14.98 35.48 -2.70
C GLY A 40 -15.32 36.97 -2.75
N ALA A 41 -16.19 37.46 -1.85
CA ALA A 41 -16.50 38.88 -1.73
C ALA A 41 -15.61 39.64 -0.71
N ARG A 42 -15.09 39.03 0.38
CA ARG A 42 -14.46 39.81 1.48
C ARG A 42 -13.41 39.15 2.39
N SER A 43 -12.97 37.90 2.23
CA SER A 43 -12.15 37.27 3.29
C SER A 43 -10.63 37.27 3.07
N ASN A 44 -9.90 37.96 3.96
CA ASN A 44 -8.49 37.69 4.28
C ASN A 44 -8.37 36.32 4.98
N ALA A 45 -8.27 35.25 4.21
CA ALA A 45 -8.17 33.89 4.73
C ALA A 45 -6.77 33.63 5.34
N VAL A 46 -6.63 33.87 6.65
CA VAL A 46 -5.49 33.38 7.44
C VAL A 46 -5.69 31.88 7.67
N GLY A 47 -5.26 31.07 6.70
CA GLY A 47 -5.28 29.62 6.81
C GLY A 47 -4.27 29.11 7.83
N SER A 48 -4.74 28.39 8.86
CA SER A 48 -3.92 27.65 9.82
C SER A 48 -3.30 26.39 9.19
N GLY A 49 -2.58 26.57 8.08
CA GLY A 49 -1.77 25.51 7.49
C GLY A 49 -0.60 25.22 8.42
N GLY A 50 -0.68 24.13 9.18
CA GLY A 50 0.35 23.65 10.10
C GLY A 50 1.73 23.53 9.44
N LYS A 51 2.49 24.62 9.45
CA LYS A 51 3.92 24.68 9.16
C LYS A 51 4.60 25.24 10.40
N ARG A 52 4.86 24.36 11.37
CA ARG A 52 5.89 24.61 12.40
C ARG A 52 7.23 24.40 11.69
N GLY A 53 7.94 25.46 11.33
CA GLY A 53 9.36 25.32 10.95
C GLY A 53 9.88 26.08 9.73
N MET A 54 9.26 27.15 9.25
CA MET A 54 9.97 28.12 8.41
C MET A 54 10.33 29.32 9.26
N ALA A 55 11.63 29.47 9.50
CA ALA A 55 12.22 30.56 10.27
C ALA A 55 11.77 31.92 9.73
N LYS A 56 11.63 32.88 10.64
CA LYS A 56 11.39 34.30 10.38
C LYS A 56 12.44 34.84 9.40
N PHE A 57 12.14 34.81 8.10
CA PHE A 57 12.76 35.74 7.17
C PHE A 57 12.11 37.09 7.43
N ARG A 58 12.95 38.12 7.66
CA ARG A 58 12.54 39.48 8.02
C ARG A 58 11.53 40.04 6.99
N ASP A 59 10.50 40.68 7.54
CA ASP A 59 9.22 41.02 6.91
C ASP A 59 9.24 42.26 5.99
N ASP A 60 10.39 42.79 5.57
CA ASP A 60 10.37 44.19 5.11
C ASP A 60 10.06 44.46 3.62
N GLU A 61 10.14 43.53 2.65
CA GLU A 61 10.00 43.97 1.23
C GLU A 61 9.39 43.00 0.18
N VAL A 62 8.50 42.05 0.55
CA VAL A 62 7.83 41.23 -0.50
C VAL A 62 6.30 41.20 -0.34
N GLU A 63 5.66 42.33 -0.63
CA GLU A 63 4.19 42.47 -0.69
C GLU A 63 3.50 41.54 -1.72
N GLY A 64 4.24 40.84 -2.59
CA GLY A 64 3.69 39.94 -3.62
C GLY A 64 3.46 38.48 -3.21
N GLY A 65 4.00 38.01 -2.08
CA GLY A 65 4.00 36.57 -1.74
C GLY A 65 2.65 35.99 -1.31
N GLY A 66 1.80 36.80 -0.67
CA GLY A 66 0.52 36.35 -0.10
C GLY A 66 -0.51 35.95 -1.15
N ALA A 67 -0.68 36.78 -2.18
CA ALA A 67 -1.67 36.57 -3.23
C ALA A 67 -1.38 35.32 -4.08
N ALA A 68 -0.12 35.08 -4.44
CA ALA A 68 0.30 33.91 -5.21
C ALA A 68 0.07 32.58 -4.45
N ARG A 69 0.32 32.58 -3.13
CA ARG A 69 0.04 31.43 -2.27
C ARG A 69 -1.45 31.17 -2.12
N ALA A 70 -2.27 32.22 -1.94
CA ALA A 70 -3.72 32.09 -1.86
C ALA A 70 -4.30 31.49 -3.14
N LYS A 71 -3.88 31.99 -4.31
CA LYS A 71 -4.29 31.45 -5.62
C LYS A 71 -3.87 29.98 -5.80
N SER A 72 -2.64 29.63 -5.43
CA SER A 72 -2.19 28.24 -5.48
C SER A 72 -3.02 27.31 -4.58
N LEU A 73 -3.40 27.78 -3.40
CA LEU A 73 -4.24 27.03 -2.47
C LEU A 73 -5.66 26.83 -3.02
N GLU A 74 -6.24 27.86 -3.62
CA GLU A 74 -7.56 27.79 -4.26
C GLU A 74 -7.57 26.76 -5.40
N VAL A 75 -6.55 26.80 -6.28
CA VAL A 75 -6.40 25.81 -7.37
C VAL A 75 -6.27 24.39 -6.81
N PHE A 76 -5.47 24.19 -5.77
CA PHE A 76 -5.32 22.90 -5.12
C PHE A 76 -6.63 22.39 -4.51
N GLN A 77 -7.36 23.26 -3.81
CA GLN A 77 -8.66 22.93 -3.21
C GLN A 77 -9.70 22.60 -4.28
N ALA A 78 -9.75 23.36 -5.37
CA ALA A 78 -10.62 23.08 -6.51
C ALA A 78 -10.32 21.70 -7.12
N HIS A 79 -9.05 21.41 -7.42
CA HIS A 79 -8.64 20.11 -7.93
C HIS A 79 -9.01 18.97 -6.97
N ARG A 80 -8.74 19.14 -5.67
CA ARG A 80 -9.04 18.13 -4.66
C ARG A 80 -10.55 17.86 -4.55
N ARG A 81 -11.40 18.89 -4.67
CA ARG A 81 -12.86 18.71 -4.72
C ARG A 81 -13.28 17.91 -5.94
N THR A 82 -12.74 18.23 -7.12
CA THR A 82 -13.01 17.47 -8.36
C THR A 82 -12.64 15.99 -8.20
N GLU A 83 -11.48 15.69 -7.61
CA GLU A 83 -11.06 14.32 -7.30
C GLU A 83 -12.05 13.62 -6.35
N LEU A 84 -12.45 14.27 -5.26
CA LEU A 84 -13.38 13.69 -4.27
C LEU A 84 -14.76 13.40 -4.89
N HIS A 85 -15.26 14.28 -5.75
CA HIS A 85 -16.49 14.05 -6.51
C HIS A 85 -16.35 12.91 -7.51
N ALA A 86 -15.19 12.75 -8.16
CA ALA A 86 -14.93 11.60 -9.02
C ALA A 86 -14.90 10.29 -8.21
N GLU A 87 -14.22 10.27 -7.06
CA GLU A 87 -14.21 9.10 -6.15
C GLU A 87 -15.62 8.74 -5.66
N LEU A 88 -16.46 9.73 -5.31
CA LEU A 88 -17.85 9.48 -4.90
C LEU A 88 -18.70 8.89 -6.02
N ARG A 89 -18.48 9.32 -7.28
CA ARG A 89 -19.16 8.73 -8.45
C ARG A 89 -18.77 7.28 -8.67
N GLU A 90 -17.52 6.90 -8.41
CA GLU A 90 -17.08 5.49 -8.47
C GLU A 90 -17.81 4.65 -7.41
N VAL A 91 -17.89 5.14 -6.17
CA VAL A 91 -18.63 4.49 -5.08
C VAL A 91 -20.10 4.31 -5.45
N GLU A 92 -20.73 5.36 -5.97
CA GLU A 92 -22.13 5.33 -6.38
C GLU A 92 -22.38 4.33 -7.52
N ALA A 93 -21.49 4.29 -8.53
CA ALA A 93 -21.58 3.33 -9.62
C ALA A 93 -21.51 1.89 -9.12
N CYS A 94 -20.58 1.57 -8.22
CA CYS A 94 -20.48 0.24 -7.63
C CYS A 94 -21.73 -0.14 -6.82
N LEU A 95 -22.26 0.79 -6.02
CA LEU A 95 -23.49 0.58 -5.25
C LEU A 95 -24.68 0.29 -6.17
N ARG A 96 -24.81 1.04 -7.27
CA ARG A 96 -25.88 0.89 -8.26
C ARG A 96 -25.81 -0.45 -8.98
N GLU A 97 -24.61 -0.91 -9.30
CA GLU A 97 -24.38 -2.20 -9.95
C GLU A 97 -24.58 -3.40 -9.01
N GLY A 98 -24.58 -3.18 -7.68
CA GLY A 98 -24.70 -4.25 -6.70
C GLY A 98 -23.55 -5.26 -6.74
N ARG A 99 -22.41 -4.90 -7.35
CA ARG A 99 -21.28 -5.80 -7.58
C ARG A 99 -20.44 -5.93 -6.31
N ALA A 100 -20.41 -7.12 -5.73
CA ALA A 100 -19.46 -7.42 -4.66
C ALA A 100 -18.02 -7.48 -5.21
N ALA A 101 -17.07 -6.88 -4.49
CA ALA A 101 -15.66 -6.96 -4.85
C ALA A 101 -15.12 -8.39 -4.59
N ASP A 102 -14.38 -8.95 -5.56
CA ASP A 102 -13.65 -10.22 -5.40
C ASP A 102 -12.36 -10.01 -4.58
N LEU A 103 -12.54 -9.78 -3.28
CA LEU A 103 -11.42 -9.60 -2.35
C LEU A 103 -10.47 -10.80 -2.27
N PRO A 104 -10.93 -12.07 -2.28
CA PRO A 104 -10.03 -13.22 -2.26
C PRO A 104 -8.96 -13.19 -3.36
N SER A 105 -9.35 -12.86 -4.59
CA SER A 105 -8.41 -12.73 -5.71
C SER A 105 -7.46 -11.54 -5.54
N LEU A 106 -7.95 -10.41 -5.01
CA LEU A 106 -7.10 -9.24 -4.77
C LEU A 106 -6.10 -9.44 -3.62
N TRP A 107 -6.48 -10.09 -2.52
CA TRP A 107 -5.57 -10.40 -1.41
C TRP A 107 -4.39 -11.27 -1.86
N ARG A 108 -4.62 -12.27 -2.72
CA ARG A 108 -3.54 -13.10 -3.30
C ARG A 108 -2.51 -12.31 -4.09
N ARG A 109 -2.89 -11.13 -4.60
CA ARG A 109 -2.04 -10.21 -5.39
C ARG A 109 -1.55 -9.01 -4.59
N THR A 110 -1.78 -8.99 -3.27
CA THR A 110 -1.36 -7.91 -2.39
C THR A 110 -0.23 -8.39 -1.48
N LEU A 111 0.92 -7.74 -1.53
CA LEU A 111 2.09 -8.02 -0.71
C LEU A 111 2.31 -6.84 0.26
N ALA A 112 2.39 -7.12 1.56
CA ALA A 112 2.67 -6.10 2.57
C ALA A 112 4.00 -6.40 3.28
N PHE A 113 5.06 -5.65 2.93
CA PHE A 113 6.42 -5.86 3.45
C PHE A 113 6.74 -5.02 4.69
N GLU A 114 5.99 -3.95 4.94
CA GLU A 114 6.18 -3.16 6.14
C GLU A 114 5.34 -3.65 7.31
N ASP A 115 5.90 -3.48 8.50
CA ASP A 115 5.11 -3.42 9.72
C ASP A 115 4.57 -2.00 9.80
N LEU A 116 3.33 -1.80 9.33
CA LEU A 116 2.74 -0.48 9.06
C LEU A 116 2.43 0.33 10.33
N GLY A 117 3.16 0.10 11.42
CA GLY A 117 2.90 0.70 12.72
C GLY A 117 1.55 0.30 13.32
N VAL A 118 0.78 -0.61 12.70
CA VAL A 118 -0.51 -1.06 13.23
C VAL A 118 -0.29 -1.83 14.54
N SER A 119 0.89 -2.45 14.73
CA SER A 119 1.25 -3.03 16.03
C SER A 119 1.27 -1.99 17.15
N SER A 120 1.56 -0.71 16.90
CA SER A 120 1.61 0.30 17.96
C SER A 120 0.25 0.72 18.49
N PHE A 121 -0.85 0.43 17.77
CA PHE A 121 -2.21 0.68 18.25
C PHE A 121 -2.78 -0.50 19.05
N VAL A 122 -2.33 -1.73 18.77
CA VAL A 122 -2.70 -2.93 19.55
C VAL A 122 -1.72 -3.18 20.70
N ASP A 123 -0.49 -2.68 20.59
CA ASP A 123 0.46 -2.46 21.68
C ASP A 123 0.20 -1.10 22.36
N ALA A 124 -1.08 -0.72 22.51
CA ALA A 124 -1.48 0.19 23.58
C ALA A 124 -0.78 -0.29 24.85
N ALA A 125 -0.07 0.62 25.52
CA ALA A 125 0.83 0.31 26.62
C ALA A 125 0.26 -0.84 27.47
N PRO A 126 0.94 -2.00 27.55
CA PRO A 126 0.40 -3.13 28.29
C PRO A 126 0.08 -2.63 29.70
N PRO A 127 -1.06 -3.05 30.28
CA PRO A 127 -1.45 -2.60 31.62
C PRO A 127 -0.24 -2.74 32.54
N ALA A 128 0.03 -1.71 33.35
CA ALA A 128 1.31 -1.47 34.03
C ALA A 128 1.80 -2.58 34.99
N GLY A 129 1.15 -3.75 35.07
CA GLY A 129 1.43 -4.85 35.99
C GLY A 129 2.33 -5.98 35.46
N GLY A 130 2.88 -5.91 34.25
CA GLY A 130 3.69 -7.01 33.70
C GLY A 130 5.19 -6.93 34.06
N SER A 131 5.70 -7.87 34.86
CA SER A 131 7.14 -8.07 35.14
C SER A 131 7.99 -8.09 33.85
N ALA A 132 9.14 -7.42 33.86
CA ALA A 132 10.07 -7.33 32.72
C ALA A 132 10.50 -8.71 32.19
N MET A 133 10.60 -9.72 33.07
CA MET A 133 10.91 -11.10 32.67
C MET A 133 9.80 -11.74 31.81
N SER A 134 8.54 -11.44 32.09
CA SER A 134 7.39 -11.95 31.32
C SER A 134 7.38 -11.39 29.89
N ARG A 135 7.72 -10.09 29.73
CA ARG A 135 7.81 -9.44 28.41
C ARG A 135 8.90 -10.05 27.53
N LYS A 136 10.08 -10.32 28.10
CA LYS A 136 11.20 -10.96 27.37
C LYS A 136 10.83 -12.36 26.89
N ARG A 137 10.15 -13.16 27.72
CA ARG A 137 9.66 -14.49 27.32
C ARG A 137 8.59 -14.41 26.22
N LYS A 138 7.63 -13.49 26.34
CA LYS A 138 6.57 -13.28 25.32
C LYS A 138 7.16 -12.86 23.98
N ARG A 139 8.11 -11.92 23.97
CA ARG A 139 8.81 -11.50 22.75
C ARG A 139 9.60 -12.65 22.11
N LYS A 140 10.35 -13.41 22.90
CA LYS A 140 11.10 -14.59 22.39
C LYS A 140 10.15 -15.66 21.81
N ALA A 141 8.98 -15.86 22.42
CA ALA A 141 7.96 -16.77 21.90
C ALA A 141 7.34 -16.26 20.60
N GLN A 142 7.06 -14.95 20.49
CA GLN A 142 6.57 -14.32 19.26
C GLN A 142 7.61 -14.40 18.13
N GLU A 143 8.89 -14.12 18.42
CA GLU A 143 9.99 -14.26 17.46
C GLU A 143 10.15 -15.72 16.98
N ALA A 144 10.05 -16.69 17.90
CA ALA A 144 10.10 -18.11 17.54
C ALA A 144 8.88 -18.55 16.71
N ALA A 145 7.68 -18.05 17.02
CA ALA A 145 6.48 -18.31 16.23
C ALA A 145 6.58 -17.69 14.83
N ALA A 146 7.06 -16.45 14.74
CA ALA A 146 7.29 -15.75 13.47
C ALA A 146 8.33 -16.48 12.60
N ALA A 147 9.40 -17.01 13.20
CA ALA A 147 10.41 -17.78 12.50
C ALA A 147 9.85 -19.10 11.92
N LYS A 148 8.94 -19.78 12.65
CA LYS A 148 8.29 -21.01 12.17
C LYS A 148 7.30 -20.77 11.04
N GLU A 149 6.66 -19.60 11.00
CA GLU A 149 5.63 -19.28 10.02
C GLU A 149 6.18 -18.94 8.63
N GLY A 150 7.46 -18.55 8.56
CA GLY A 150 8.11 -18.18 7.31
C GLY A 150 7.54 -16.89 6.67
N LEU A 151 8.05 -16.57 5.47
CA LEU A 151 7.70 -15.31 4.79
C LEU A 151 6.24 -15.26 4.34
N ALA A 152 5.71 -16.36 3.78
CA ALA A 152 4.33 -16.39 3.29
C ALA A 152 3.29 -16.17 4.40
N GLY A 153 3.43 -16.82 5.55
CA GLY A 153 2.53 -16.58 6.67
C GLY A 153 2.72 -15.20 7.29
N ALA A 154 3.95 -14.65 7.30
CA ALA A 154 4.18 -13.27 7.69
C ALA A 154 3.45 -12.25 6.79
N LEU A 155 3.48 -12.44 5.47
CA LEU A 155 2.74 -11.64 4.51
C LEU A 155 1.22 -11.74 4.74
N ARG A 156 0.70 -12.96 4.90
CA ARG A 156 -0.71 -13.22 5.22
C ARG A 156 -1.15 -12.47 6.49
N ARG A 157 -0.39 -12.58 7.58
CA ARG A 157 -0.70 -11.86 8.84
C ARG A 157 -0.80 -10.35 8.64
N ARG A 158 0.09 -9.78 7.83
CA ARG A 158 0.08 -8.33 7.55
C ARG A 158 -1.11 -7.94 6.70
N LEU A 159 -1.50 -8.75 5.71
CA LEU A 159 -2.75 -8.54 5.00
C LEU A 159 -3.96 -8.57 5.93
N SER A 160 -3.98 -9.47 6.91
CA SER A 160 -5.05 -9.49 7.89
C SER A 160 -5.11 -8.20 8.71
N ALA A 161 -3.97 -7.72 9.18
CA ALA A 161 -3.90 -6.50 9.98
C ALA A 161 -4.24 -5.23 9.17
N SER A 162 -3.84 -5.17 7.90
CA SER A 162 -3.88 -3.93 7.10
C SER A 162 -5.00 -3.87 6.07
N PHE A 163 -5.43 -5.01 5.54
CA PHE A 163 -6.41 -5.10 4.45
C PHE A 163 -7.62 -5.96 4.80
N GLY A 164 -7.79 -6.30 6.08
CA GLY A 164 -8.98 -6.99 6.57
C GLY A 164 -9.14 -8.43 6.07
N LEU A 165 -8.07 -9.07 5.61
CA LEU A 165 -8.08 -10.51 5.31
C LEU A 165 -8.41 -11.27 6.62
N PRO A 166 -9.45 -12.11 6.68
CA PRO A 166 -9.71 -12.92 7.87
C PRO A 166 -8.45 -13.71 8.27
N PRO A 167 -8.04 -13.76 9.55
CA PRO A 167 -6.78 -14.38 9.96
C PRO A 167 -6.73 -15.91 9.79
N GLY A 168 -7.86 -16.53 9.46
CA GLY A 168 -8.00 -17.94 9.11
C GLY A 168 -9.08 -18.14 8.06
N GLY A 169 -9.36 -19.40 7.71
CA GLY A 169 -10.34 -19.74 6.69
C GLY A 169 -9.73 -19.83 5.28
N LYS A 170 -10.59 -20.16 4.32
CA LYS A 170 -10.19 -20.54 2.96
C LYS A 170 -9.48 -19.39 2.23
N GLU A 171 -9.89 -18.15 2.47
CA GLU A 171 -9.29 -16.95 1.86
C GLU A 171 -7.86 -16.73 2.35
N ALA A 172 -7.63 -16.89 3.67
CA ALA A 172 -6.33 -16.74 4.29
C ALA A 172 -5.36 -17.82 3.82
N ASP A 173 -5.84 -19.06 3.74
CA ASP A 173 -5.08 -20.21 3.25
C ASP A 173 -4.74 -20.07 1.77
N ALA A 174 -5.68 -19.57 0.96
CA ALA A 174 -5.44 -19.35 -0.46
C ALA A 174 -4.45 -18.19 -0.72
N ALA A 175 -4.53 -17.10 0.05
CA ALA A 175 -3.53 -16.03 0.00
C ALA A 175 -2.14 -16.56 0.35
N ARG A 176 -2.03 -17.34 1.43
CA ARG A 176 -0.78 -18.00 1.82
C ARG A 176 -0.24 -18.92 0.73
N ALA A 177 -1.09 -19.78 0.17
CA ALA A 177 -0.70 -20.70 -0.89
C ALA A 177 -0.20 -19.95 -2.14
N ALA A 178 -0.84 -18.83 -2.51
CA ALA A 178 -0.35 -17.98 -3.60
C ALA A 178 1.04 -17.41 -3.30
N PHE A 179 1.29 -16.96 -2.06
CA PHE A 179 2.62 -16.47 -1.67
C PHE A 179 3.67 -17.58 -1.66
N GLU A 180 3.35 -18.75 -1.13
CA GLU A 180 4.24 -19.92 -1.15
C GLU A 180 4.56 -20.32 -2.60
N ALA A 181 3.57 -20.34 -3.48
CA ALA A 181 3.74 -20.63 -4.90
C ALA A 181 4.56 -19.56 -5.63
N ALA A 182 4.59 -18.32 -5.14
CA ALA A 182 5.41 -17.24 -5.69
C ALA A 182 6.84 -17.22 -5.15
N LEU A 183 7.15 -17.92 -4.05
CA LEU A 183 8.49 -17.96 -3.49
C LEU A 183 9.43 -18.83 -4.32
N ARG A 184 10.61 -18.29 -4.62
CA ARG A 184 11.72 -18.99 -5.27
C ARG A 184 12.97 -18.80 -4.42
N LYS A 185 13.80 -19.83 -4.37
CA LYS A 185 15.17 -19.72 -3.89
C LYS A 185 16.01 -19.16 -5.02
N GLU A 186 16.76 -18.08 -4.78
CA GLU A 186 17.79 -17.68 -5.73
C GLU A 186 18.83 -18.81 -5.82
N PRO A 187 19.16 -19.29 -7.03
CA PRO A 187 20.27 -20.20 -7.18
C PRO A 187 21.50 -19.44 -6.70
N GLY A 188 22.06 -19.84 -5.55
CA GLY A 188 23.21 -19.16 -4.97
C GLY A 188 24.28 -19.04 -6.05
N THR A 189 24.65 -17.81 -6.41
CA THR A 189 25.64 -17.53 -7.44
C THR A 189 26.94 -18.17 -6.99
N GLY A 190 27.19 -19.39 -7.48
CA GLY A 190 28.12 -20.36 -6.93
C GLY A 190 29.56 -19.89 -6.98
N SER A 191 29.91 -18.99 -6.08
CA SER A 191 31.25 -18.45 -5.94
C SER A 191 32.01 -19.30 -4.92
N LYS A 192 32.15 -20.60 -5.21
CA LYS A 192 33.17 -21.43 -4.53
C LYS A 192 34.56 -21.05 -5.05
N LYS A 193 34.99 -19.78 -4.88
CA LYS A 193 36.40 -19.45 -5.03
C LYS A 193 37.13 -20.04 -3.83
N LYS A 194 37.98 -21.03 -4.10
CA LYS A 194 38.90 -21.69 -3.17
C LYS A 194 39.85 -20.62 -2.61
N ARG A 195 39.43 -19.92 -1.56
CA ARG A 195 40.12 -18.71 -1.09
C ARG A 195 41.19 -19.06 -0.06
N GLY A 196 42.42 -18.64 -0.32
CA GLY A 196 43.60 -18.94 0.49
C GLY A 196 43.48 -18.46 1.93
N ARG A 197 44.01 -19.26 2.85
CA ARG A 197 43.90 -19.16 4.33
C ARG A 197 44.33 -17.80 4.93
N ARG A 198 45.06 -16.96 4.19
CA ARG A 198 45.57 -15.65 4.65
C ARG A 198 44.60 -14.46 4.49
N GLN A 199 43.60 -14.52 3.61
CA GLN A 199 42.59 -13.44 3.49
C GLN A 199 41.42 -13.55 4.50
N LYS A 200 41.37 -14.65 5.27
CA LYS A 200 40.24 -15.02 6.14
C LYS A 200 40.00 -14.09 7.34
N LYS A 201 41.00 -13.30 7.77
CA LYS A 201 40.91 -12.46 8.98
C LYS A 201 40.45 -11.02 8.72
N ALA A 202 40.75 -10.45 7.55
CA ALA A 202 40.31 -9.10 7.18
C ALA A 202 38.86 -9.06 6.67
N GLU A 203 38.37 -10.16 6.09
CA GLU A 203 36.98 -10.26 5.62
C GLU A 203 35.98 -10.67 6.70
N ALA A 204 36.42 -11.29 7.80
CA ALA A 204 35.51 -11.60 8.91
C ALA A 204 34.87 -10.32 9.51
N ALA A 205 35.62 -9.22 9.57
CA ALA A 205 35.11 -7.92 10.03
C ALA A 205 34.23 -7.20 9.00
N LYS A 206 34.41 -7.46 7.70
CA LYS A 206 33.61 -6.85 6.62
C LYS A 206 32.35 -7.66 6.28
N ALA A 207 32.38 -8.98 6.51
CA ALA A 207 31.24 -9.88 6.34
C ALA A 207 30.19 -9.73 7.45
N GLU A 208 30.53 -9.17 8.60
CA GLU A 208 29.56 -8.91 9.68
C GLU A 208 28.62 -7.74 9.35
N ALA A 209 29.04 -6.80 8.49
CA ALA A 209 28.19 -5.73 7.96
C ALA A 209 27.49 -6.08 6.62
N GLY A 210 27.86 -7.22 5.98
CA GLY A 210 27.41 -7.59 4.63
C GLY A 210 26.78 -8.97 4.49
N ARG A 211 26.52 -9.70 5.59
CA ARG A 211 25.89 -11.03 5.56
C ARG A 211 24.39 -10.95 5.24
N ILE A 212 24.09 -10.75 3.97
CA ILE A 212 22.86 -11.24 3.33
C ILE A 212 23.28 -12.31 2.31
N GLU A 213 24.04 -13.32 2.75
CA GLU A 213 24.43 -14.47 1.91
C GLU A 213 23.84 -15.78 2.50
N GLY A 214 22.59 -15.70 2.96
CA GLY A 214 21.74 -16.89 3.08
C GLY A 214 20.89 -17.00 1.82
N GLU A 215 20.45 -18.21 1.45
CA GLU A 215 19.40 -18.42 0.44
C GLU A 215 18.14 -17.62 0.83
N GLN A 216 18.05 -16.36 0.42
CA GLN A 216 16.91 -15.53 0.72
C GLN A 216 15.80 -15.90 -0.27
N ALA A 217 14.68 -16.39 0.24
CA ALA A 217 13.51 -16.62 -0.59
C ALA A 217 12.99 -15.28 -1.12
N ARG A 218 12.81 -15.19 -2.43
CA ARG A 218 12.30 -14.01 -3.14
C ARG A 218 11.04 -14.36 -3.92
N LEU A 219 10.20 -13.36 -4.16
CA LEU A 219 8.90 -13.51 -4.80
C LEU A 219 8.99 -13.26 -6.31
N VAL A 220 8.35 -14.12 -7.09
CA VAL A 220 8.10 -13.93 -8.52
C VAL A 220 6.71 -13.33 -8.68
N LEU A 221 6.63 -12.09 -9.15
CA LEU A 221 5.38 -11.34 -9.21
C LEU A 221 4.33 -11.97 -10.14
N SER A 222 4.74 -12.57 -11.26
CA SER A 222 3.81 -13.22 -12.20
C SER A 222 3.03 -14.38 -11.56
N ALA A 223 3.64 -15.10 -10.62
CA ALA A 223 3.02 -16.21 -9.90
C ALA A 223 1.84 -15.78 -9.00
N LEU A 224 1.69 -14.48 -8.71
CA LEU A 224 0.56 -13.96 -7.94
C LEU A 224 -0.74 -13.90 -8.76
N PHE A 225 -0.65 -13.99 -10.09
CA PHE A 225 -1.80 -13.88 -11.00
C PHE A 225 -2.32 -15.25 -11.50
N GLU A 226 -1.90 -16.36 -10.88
CA GLU A 226 -2.31 -17.72 -11.26
C GLU A 226 -3.80 -18.02 -10.93
N PRO A 227 -4.50 -18.87 -11.73
CA PRO A 227 -3.97 -19.84 -12.70
C PRO A 227 -3.84 -19.30 -14.14
N VAL A 228 -3.74 -17.99 -14.34
CA VAL A 228 -3.73 -17.38 -15.68
C VAL A 228 -2.46 -17.73 -16.50
N SER A 229 -1.47 -18.43 -15.95
CA SER A 229 -0.28 -18.85 -16.70
C SER A 229 -0.44 -20.22 -17.35
N GLY A 230 -1.07 -20.24 -18.52
CA GLY A 230 -0.68 -21.19 -19.56
C GLY A 230 0.70 -20.84 -20.14
N PRO A 231 1.22 -21.63 -21.10
CA PRO A 231 2.39 -21.22 -21.89
C PRO A 231 2.10 -19.89 -22.60
N GLY A 232 2.65 -18.79 -22.07
CA GLY A 232 2.37 -17.41 -22.50
C GLY A 232 1.91 -16.46 -21.38
N SER A 233 2.55 -16.52 -20.20
CA SER A 233 2.15 -15.68 -19.05
C SER A 233 2.14 -14.18 -19.39
N ARG A 234 1.10 -13.48 -18.93
CA ARG A 234 0.96 -12.03 -19.11
C ARG A 234 2.20 -11.31 -18.54
N PRO A 235 2.82 -10.37 -19.27
CA PRO A 235 3.93 -9.60 -18.73
C PRO A 235 3.48 -8.81 -17.50
N VAL A 236 4.36 -8.69 -16.51
CA VAL A 236 4.09 -7.91 -15.30
C VAL A 236 4.77 -6.55 -15.41
N HIS A 237 4.02 -5.48 -15.25
CA HIS A 237 4.50 -4.11 -15.10
C HIS A 237 4.42 -3.69 -13.63
N LEU A 238 5.41 -2.93 -13.18
CA LEU A 238 5.49 -2.40 -11.82
C LEU A 238 5.56 -0.87 -11.86
N GLU A 239 4.66 -0.19 -11.16
CA GLU A 239 4.74 1.25 -10.91
C GLU A 239 5.23 1.48 -9.48
N VAL A 240 6.30 2.27 -9.32
CA VAL A 240 6.83 2.70 -8.03
C VAL A 240 6.25 4.08 -7.70
N CYS A 241 5.94 4.32 -6.43
CA CYS A 241 5.31 5.56 -5.97
C CYS A 241 3.92 5.80 -6.60
N SER A 242 3.13 4.72 -6.72
CA SER A 242 1.81 4.71 -7.40
C SER A 242 0.77 5.71 -6.87
N GLY A 243 0.98 6.32 -5.71
CA GLY A 243 0.02 7.27 -5.16
C GLY A 243 -1.30 6.57 -4.83
N GLY A 244 -2.42 7.09 -5.36
CA GLY A 244 -3.73 6.45 -5.22
C GLY A 244 -4.01 5.37 -6.28
N GLY A 245 -3.06 5.09 -7.17
CA GLY A 245 -3.18 4.13 -8.25
C GLY A 245 -4.05 4.60 -9.41
N GLU A 246 -4.34 5.90 -9.53
CA GLU A 246 -5.13 6.50 -10.62
C GLU A 246 -4.59 6.10 -11.99
N TRP A 247 -3.30 6.34 -12.21
CA TRP A 247 -2.63 6.09 -13.49
C TRP A 247 -2.59 4.59 -13.78
N LEU A 248 -2.15 3.77 -12.83
CA LEU A 248 -2.10 2.32 -13.01
C LEU A 248 -3.47 1.70 -13.27
N CYS A 249 -4.54 2.16 -12.61
CA CYS A 249 -5.89 1.67 -12.90
C CYS A 249 -6.29 1.97 -14.35
N ALA A 250 -5.96 3.16 -14.85
CA ALA A 250 -6.23 3.51 -16.24
C ALA A 250 -5.44 2.61 -17.20
N GLN A 251 -4.17 2.30 -16.90
CA GLN A 251 -3.38 1.38 -17.73
C GLN A 251 -3.93 -0.05 -17.68
N ALA A 252 -4.28 -0.55 -16.49
CA ALA A 252 -4.79 -1.90 -16.30
C ALA A 252 -6.12 -2.14 -17.04
N LEU A 253 -7.00 -1.13 -17.06
CA LEU A 253 -8.25 -1.17 -17.83
C LEU A 253 -8.00 -1.11 -19.35
N ARG A 254 -6.98 -0.38 -19.79
CA ARG A 254 -6.62 -0.26 -21.21
C ARG A 254 -5.94 -1.51 -21.75
N GLU A 255 -5.14 -2.17 -20.93
CA GLU A 255 -4.26 -3.29 -21.33
C GLU A 255 -4.54 -4.54 -20.47
N PRO A 256 -5.66 -5.25 -20.67
CA PRO A 256 -6.04 -6.43 -19.88
C PRO A 256 -5.09 -7.63 -20.05
N SER A 257 -4.31 -7.64 -21.13
CA SER A 257 -3.27 -8.65 -21.40
C SER A 257 -1.99 -8.45 -20.60
N VAL A 258 -1.88 -7.37 -19.81
CA VAL A 258 -0.72 -7.03 -18.98
C VAL A 258 -1.14 -7.06 -17.52
N CYS A 259 -0.33 -7.68 -16.66
CA CYS A 259 -0.50 -7.60 -15.21
C CYS A 259 0.20 -6.35 -14.66
N TRP A 260 -0.46 -5.59 -13.82
CA TRP A 260 0.02 -4.35 -13.25
C TRP A 260 0.14 -4.46 -11.74
N ILE A 261 1.27 -4.03 -11.19
CA ILE A 261 1.48 -3.98 -9.74
C ILE A 261 1.80 -2.54 -9.35
N ALA A 262 1.02 -2.00 -8.41
CA ALA A 262 1.35 -0.76 -7.73
C ALA A 262 2.36 -1.02 -6.61
N CYS A 263 3.33 -0.15 -6.40
CA CYS A 263 4.24 -0.18 -5.25
C CYS A 263 4.18 1.17 -4.53
N GLU A 264 3.65 1.17 -3.31
CA GLU A 264 3.42 2.38 -2.54
C GLU A 264 3.89 2.22 -1.09
N LEU A 265 4.66 3.20 -0.63
CA LEU A 265 5.22 3.24 0.73
C LEU A 265 4.16 3.59 1.76
N ARG A 266 3.32 4.59 1.47
CA ARG A 266 2.37 5.13 2.42
C ARG A 266 1.12 4.27 2.49
N PHE A 267 0.81 3.72 3.66
CA PHE A 267 -0.37 2.88 3.84
C PHE A 267 -1.69 3.56 3.47
N ASP A 268 -1.89 4.85 3.80
CA ASP A 268 -3.12 5.57 3.46
C ASP A 268 -3.35 5.63 1.94
N ARG A 269 -2.27 5.66 1.16
CA ARG A 269 -2.29 5.66 -0.30
C ARG A 269 -2.41 4.24 -0.86
N ALA A 270 -1.66 3.28 -0.33
CA ALA A 270 -1.79 1.87 -0.69
C ALA A 270 -3.21 1.32 -0.45
N SER A 271 -3.84 1.71 0.66
CA SER A 271 -5.25 1.38 0.94
C SER A 271 -6.20 1.95 -0.13
N ARG A 272 -5.92 3.15 -0.64
CA ARG A 272 -6.67 3.71 -1.78
C ARG A 272 -6.42 2.94 -3.07
N CYS A 273 -5.20 2.48 -3.36
CA CYS A 273 -4.94 1.61 -4.51
C CYS A 273 -5.81 0.35 -4.42
N PHE A 274 -5.73 -0.35 -3.28
CA PHE A 274 -6.48 -1.59 -3.03
C PHE A 274 -7.99 -1.39 -3.22
N GLN A 275 -8.56 -0.37 -2.58
CA GLN A 275 -9.99 -0.06 -2.71
C GLN A 275 -10.36 0.29 -4.15
N ARG A 276 -9.51 1.01 -4.89
CA ARG A 276 -9.82 1.37 -6.28
C ARG A 276 -9.78 0.15 -7.20
N PHE A 277 -8.83 -0.77 -7.00
CA PHE A 277 -8.78 -2.04 -7.74
C PHE A 277 -10.06 -2.85 -7.53
N ALA A 278 -10.55 -2.90 -6.29
CA ALA A 278 -11.82 -3.53 -5.93
C ALA A 278 -13.01 -2.88 -6.66
N LEU A 279 -13.16 -1.56 -6.56
CA LEU A 279 -14.29 -0.83 -7.14
C LEU A 279 -14.29 -0.86 -8.68
N ARG A 280 -13.13 -0.83 -9.32
CA ARG A 280 -13.02 -0.83 -10.79
C ARG A 280 -13.04 -2.24 -11.41
N GLY A 281 -13.37 -3.27 -10.63
CA GLY A 281 -13.43 -4.65 -11.12
C GLY A 281 -12.08 -5.30 -11.44
N LEU A 282 -10.96 -4.61 -11.15
CA LEU A 282 -9.61 -5.13 -11.34
C LEU A 282 -9.26 -6.22 -10.29
N ALA A 283 -10.06 -6.31 -9.24
CA ALA A 283 -10.00 -7.37 -8.23
C ALA A 283 -10.55 -8.72 -8.69
N ALA A 284 -11.27 -8.80 -9.81
CA ALA A 284 -11.80 -10.08 -10.30
C ALA A 284 -10.70 -11.15 -10.44
N ARG A 285 -11.11 -12.43 -10.43
CA ARG A 285 -10.23 -13.58 -10.69
C ARG A 285 -9.37 -13.42 -11.95
N GLU A 286 -9.94 -12.89 -13.04
CA GLU A 286 -9.24 -12.62 -14.30
C GLU A 286 -8.57 -11.22 -14.34
N GLY A 287 -8.79 -10.44 -13.28
CA GLY A 287 -8.22 -9.12 -13.12
C GLY A 287 -6.70 -9.12 -13.23
N ASN A 288 -6.17 -7.95 -13.48
CA ASN A 288 -4.77 -7.76 -13.85
C ASN A 288 -4.10 -6.68 -13.00
N ALA A 289 -4.61 -6.40 -11.78
CA ALA A 289 -3.98 -5.47 -10.84
C ALA A 289 -3.56 -6.17 -9.54
N GLY A 290 -2.41 -5.77 -9.01
CA GLY A 290 -1.86 -6.19 -7.72
C GLY A 290 -1.19 -5.01 -6.99
N LEU A 291 -0.76 -5.25 -5.76
CA LEU A 291 -0.24 -4.20 -4.89
C LEU A 291 0.94 -4.71 -4.06
N VAL A 292 1.99 -3.90 -3.97
CA VAL A 292 3.11 -4.04 -3.04
C VAL A 292 3.07 -2.84 -2.11
N VAL A 293 3.12 -3.10 -0.80
CA VAL A 293 3.05 -2.08 0.24
C VAL A 293 4.35 -2.07 1.03
N GLY A 294 5.03 -0.93 1.00
CA GLY A 294 6.27 -0.68 1.73
C GLY A 294 7.36 -0.05 0.88
N ASP A 295 8.55 0.06 1.47
CA ASP A 295 9.77 0.57 0.82
C ASP A 295 10.10 -0.19 -0.49
N ALA A 296 10.05 0.56 -1.60
CA ALA A 296 10.33 0.02 -2.94
C ALA A 296 11.78 -0.45 -3.10
N HIS A 297 12.74 0.20 -2.44
CA HIS A 297 14.14 -0.21 -2.46
C HIS A 297 14.35 -1.53 -1.71
N ASP A 298 13.74 -1.73 -0.53
CA ASP A 298 13.77 -3.05 0.15
C ASP A 298 13.05 -4.11 -0.70
N ALA A 299 11.88 -3.78 -1.26
CA ALA A 299 11.11 -4.69 -2.11
C ALA A 299 11.94 -5.17 -3.30
N LEU A 300 12.51 -4.25 -4.09
CA LEU A 300 13.27 -4.56 -5.30
C LEU A 300 14.59 -5.28 -5.00
N LEU A 301 15.32 -4.88 -3.95
CA LEU A 301 16.63 -5.48 -3.66
C LEU A 301 16.55 -6.82 -2.93
N ARG A 302 15.56 -7.00 -2.05
CA ARG A 302 15.57 -8.11 -1.08
C ARG A 302 14.35 -9.01 -1.15
N ARG A 303 13.23 -8.55 -1.69
CA ARG A 303 11.96 -9.29 -1.64
C ARG A 303 11.56 -9.87 -2.99
N LEU A 304 11.81 -9.14 -4.07
CA LEU A 304 11.42 -9.54 -5.42
C LEU A 304 12.58 -10.21 -6.15
N LEU A 305 12.27 -11.26 -6.89
CA LEU A 305 13.27 -11.92 -7.73
C LEU A 305 13.68 -10.96 -8.87
N PRO A 306 14.96 -10.91 -9.26
CA PRO A 306 15.38 -10.20 -10.47
C PRO A 306 14.58 -10.65 -11.69
N ALA A 307 14.32 -9.72 -12.61
CA ALA A 307 13.52 -9.97 -13.81
C ALA A 307 12.07 -10.48 -13.55
N SER A 308 11.51 -10.22 -12.36
CA SER A 308 10.11 -10.55 -12.05
C SER A 308 9.07 -9.62 -12.70
N CYS A 309 9.51 -8.50 -13.29
CA CYS A 309 8.69 -7.60 -14.08
C CYS A 309 9.35 -7.29 -15.43
N ALA A 310 8.52 -7.05 -16.44
CA ALA A 310 8.92 -6.71 -17.81
C ALA A 310 9.19 -5.21 -17.99
N ARG A 311 8.47 -4.35 -17.25
CA ARG A 311 8.66 -2.88 -17.27
C ARG A 311 8.47 -2.30 -15.88
N LEU A 312 9.21 -1.24 -15.61
CA LEU A 312 9.16 -0.47 -14.37
C LEU A 312 8.86 1.01 -14.69
N PHE A 313 7.93 1.59 -13.95
CA PHE A 313 7.50 2.99 -14.04
C PHE A 313 7.78 3.66 -12.69
N VAL A 314 8.18 4.94 -12.69
CA VAL A 314 8.52 5.75 -11.51
C VAL A 314 7.89 7.13 -11.64
#